data_AF-U7UIK0-F1
#
_entry.id   AF-U7UIK0-F1
#
_cell.length_a   1.000
_cell.length_b   1.000
_cell.length_c   1.000
_cell.angle_alpha   90.00
_cell.angle_beta   90.00
_cell.angle_gamma   90.00
#
_symmetry.space_group_name_H-M   'P 1'
#
loop_
_entity.id
_entity.type
_entity.pdbx_description
1 polymer ?
#
loop_
_entity_poly.entity_id
_entity_poly.type
_entity_poly.pdbx_seq_one_letter_code
_entity_poly.pdbx_strand_id
1 'polypeptide(L)' 'MRTKQEALKVRNLIDRWVYPYNKNYKIAVKRLLTEEEFKSLDKKDRYFNRRKF' A
#
# COMPACT_ATOMS: atom_id res chain seq x y z
N MET A 1 2.35 1.02 -15.41
CA MET A 1 1.05 1.69 -15.27
C MET A 1 0.70 2.29 -16.60
N ARG A 2 -0.28 1.73 -17.30
CA ARG A 2 -0.60 2.14 -18.67
C ARG A 2 -2.01 2.73 -18.82
N THR A 3 -2.86 2.61 -17.80
CA THR A 3 -4.26 3.05 -17.87
C THR A 3 -4.63 4.01 -16.74
N LYS A 4 -5.48 5.01 -17.04
CA LYS A 4 -6.01 5.98 -16.07
C LYS A 4 -6.61 5.31 -14.81
N GLN A 5 -7.22 4.14 -14.99
CA GLN A 5 -7.83 3.37 -13.90
C GLN A 5 -6.80 2.90 -12.86
N GLU A 6 -5.58 2.53 -13.29
CA GLU A 6 -4.52 2.14 -12.35
C GLU A 6 -4.06 3.32 -11.51
N ALA A 7 -3.93 4.51 -12.12
CA ALA A 7 -3.58 5.73 -11.40
C ALA A 7 -4.65 6.12 -10.36
N LEU A 8 -5.93 5.98 -10.72
CA LEU A 8 -7.05 6.17 -9.80
C LEU A 8 -7.02 5.19 -8.63
N LYS A 9 -6.70 3.91 -8.88
CA LYS A 9 -6.56 2.91 -7.82
C LYS A 9 -5.42 3.23 -6.87
N VAL A 10 -4.28 3.70 -7.39
CA VAL A 10 -3.13 4.11 -6.56
C VAL A 10 -3.50 5.29 -5.69
N ARG A 11 -4.18 6.30 -6.26
CA ARG A 11 -4.65 7.46 -5.51
C ARG A 11 -5.62 7.05 -4.40
N ASN A 12 -6.59 6.20 -4.71
CA ASN A 12 -7.51 5.64 -3.71
C ASN A 12 -6.80 4.82 -2.61
N LEU A 13 -5.71 4.12 -2.94
CA LEU A 13 -4.92 3.39 -1.93
C LEU A 13 -4.19 4.35 -0.98
N ILE A 14 -3.65 5.43 -1.52
CA ILE A 14 -3.01 6.50 -0.74
C ILE A 14 -4.06 7.21 0.12
N ASP A 15 -5.19 7.62 -0.46
CA ASP A 15 -6.27 8.31 0.29
C ASP A 15 -6.84 7.46 1.43
N ARG A 16 -6.89 6.13 1.25
CA ARG A 16 -7.32 5.18 2.30
C ARG A 16 -6.20 4.78 3.26
N TRP A 17 -4.97 5.22 3.03
CA TRP A 17 -3.77 4.87 3.78
C TRP A 17 -3.51 3.35 3.90
N VAL A 18 -3.92 2.59 2.88
CA VAL A 18 -3.85 1.12 2.88
C VAL A 18 -2.61 0.65 2.14
N TYR A 19 -1.91 -0.33 2.72
CA TYR A 19 -0.71 -0.89 2.09
C TYR A 19 -1.03 -1.67 0.79
N PRO A 20 -0.39 -1.33 -0.35
CA PRO A 20 -0.60 -2.03 -1.62
C PRO A 20 0.05 -3.43 -1.63
N TYR A 21 -0.76 -4.46 -1.83
CA TYR A 21 -0.27 -5.85 -1.98
C TYR A 21 0.29 -6.16 -3.38
N ASN A 22 -0.12 -5.42 -4.41
CA ASN A 22 0.36 -5.61 -5.77
C ASN A 22 1.75 -4.96 -5.96
N LYS A 23 2.70 -5.70 -6.53
CA LYS A 23 4.09 -5.23 -6.77
C LYS A 23 4.14 -3.94 -7.59
N ASN A 24 3.29 -3.79 -8.61
CA ASN A 24 3.27 -2.60 -9.46
C ASN A 24 2.76 -1.37 -8.71
N TYR A 25 1.73 -1.55 -7.87
CA TYR A 25 1.18 -0.48 -7.05
C TYR A 25 2.14 -0.11 -5.91
N LYS A 26 2.84 -1.09 -5.35
CA LYS A 26 3.88 -0.84 -4.35
C LYS A 26 4.99 0.06 -4.88
N ILE A 27 5.47 -0.18 -6.09
CA ILE A 27 6.51 0.66 -6.71
C ILE A 27 5.99 2.08 -6.96
N ALA A 28 4.75 2.22 -7.44
CA ALA A 28 4.16 3.54 -7.68
C ALA A 28 3.92 4.33 -6.39
N VAL A 29 3.34 3.69 -5.37
CA VAL A 29 3.12 4.31 -4.06
C VAL A 29 4.44 4.68 -3.40
N LYS A 30 5.47 3.82 -3.48
CA LYS A 30 6.83 4.14 -2.99
C LYS A 30 7.49 5.30 -3.74
N ARG A 31 7.13 5.53 -5.01
CA ARG A 31 7.62 6.70 -5.77
C ARG A 31 6.88 7.99 -5.43
N LEU A 32 5.62 7.89 -5.00
CA LEU A 32 4.77 9.02 -4.68
C LEU A 32 4.93 9.48 -3.23
N LEU A 33 5.13 8.53 -2.31
CA LEU A 33 5.31 8.77 -0.89
C LEU A 33 6.79 8.73 -0.51
N THR A 34 7.15 9.41 0.57
CA THR A 34 8.45 9.26 1.21
C THR A 34 8.60 7.89 1.89
N GLU A 35 9.82 7.49 2.23
CA GLU A 35 10.03 6.19 2.90
C GLU A 35 9.36 6.10 4.28
N GLU A 36 9.20 7.24 4.96
CA GLU A 36 8.55 7.34 6.26
C GLU A 36 7.04 7.11 6.14
N GLU A 37 6.39 7.81 5.23
CA GLU A 37 4.97 7.64 4.91
C GLU A 37 4.67 6.23 4.40
N PHE A 38 5.58 5.67 3.58
CA PHE A 38 5.41 4.31 3.09
C PHE A 38 5.51 3.26 4.21
N LYS A 39 6.30 3.53 5.26
CA LYS A 39 6.42 2.65 6.44
C LYS A 39 5.19 2.78 7.35
N SER A 40 4.57 3.96 7.42
CA SER A 40 3.39 4.23 8.24
C SER A 40 2.06 3.76 7.63
N LEU A 41 2.05 3.35 6.36
CA LEU A 41 0.89 2.72 5.73
C LEU A 41 0.39 1.53 6.57
N ASP A 42 -0.94 1.41 6.67
CA ASP A 42 -1.60 0.37 7.45
C ASP A 42 -1.34 -1.00 6.80
N LYS A 43 -0.29 -1.66 7.30
CA LYS A 43 0.05 -3.02 6.95
C LYS A 43 -0.80 -3.92 7.81
N LYS A 44 -1.84 -4.47 7.20
CA LYS A 44 -2.52 -5.61 7.81
C LYS A 44 -1.47 -6.69 8.05
N ASP A 45 -1.23 -7.00 9.32
CA ASP A 45 -0.34 -8.07 9.72
C ASP A 45 -0.79 -9.36 9.03
N ARG A 46 0.06 -9.87 8.15
CA ARG A 46 -0.26 -11.03 7.30
C ARG A 46 -0.53 -12.28 8.15
N TYR A 47 0.03 -12.32 9.37
CA TYR A 47 -0.10 -13.41 10.31
C TYR A 47 -0.25 -12.85 11.73
N PHE A 48 -1.48 -12.64 12.18
CA PHE A 48 -1.76 -12.57 13.61
C PHE A 48 -1.70 -14.02 14.13
N ASN A 49 -0.57 -14.43 14.69
CA ASN A 49 -0.45 -15.78 15.26
C ASN A 49 -1.32 -15.86 16.52
N ARG A 50 -2.58 -16.27 16.35
CA ARG A 50 -3.59 -16.41 17.42
C ARG A 50 -3.20 -17.37 18.55
N ARG A 51 -2.07 -18.07 18.44
CA ARG A 51 -1.54 -19.05 19.41
C ARG A 51 -0.52 -18.50 20.42
N LYS A 52 -0.28 -17.19 20.44
CA LYS A 52 0.39 -16.54 21.59
C LYS A 52 -0.68 -15.98 22.54
N PHE A 53 -1.38 -16.86 23.24
CA PHE A 53 -2.13 -16.55 24.46
C PHE A 53 -1.92 -17.71 25.42
#